data_AF-A0AAW2LQ45-F1
#
_entry.id   AF-A0AAW2LQ45-F1
#
_cell.length_a   1.000
_cell.length_b   1.000
_cell.length_c   1.000
_cell.angle_alpha   90.00
_cell.angle_beta   90.00
_cell.angle_gamma   90.00
#
_symmetry.space_group_name_H-M   'P 1'
#
loop_
_entity.id
_entity.type
_entity.pdbx_description
1 polymer ?
#
loop_
_entity_poly.entity_id
_entity_poly.type
_entity_poly.pdbx_seq_one_letter_code
_entity_poly.pdbx_strand_id
1 'polypeptide(L)'
;MITSHDSAQLFNMKFEAKYTNSPTFKYFVLMNAIASGYTLILLFFPSKSSYGHLILILDLVMALLLDSSISACLAIGQVGKNGNSHAGWLPICGQVPKFCDHVTGALVAGFVAAIVYFLILLYSLHNVMNLFLLKT
;
A
#
# COMPACT_ATOMS: atom_id res chain seq x y z
N MET A 1 -3.00 8.78 -5.48
CA MET A 1 -2.28 7.80 -6.34
C MET A 1 -2.96 7.52 -7.67
N ILE A 2 -4.25 7.15 -7.72
CA ILE A 2 -4.94 6.84 -9.00
C ILE A 2 -5.04 8.06 -9.94
N THR A 3 -5.06 9.27 -9.38
CA THR A 3 -5.06 10.52 -10.16
C THR A 3 -3.65 11.03 -10.50
N SER A 4 -2.58 10.32 -10.09
CA SER A 4 -1.20 10.73 -10.34
C SER A 4 -0.84 10.58 -11.82
N HIS A 5 -0.98 11.68 -12.56
CA HIS A 5 -0.49 11.86 -13.90
C HIS A 5 0.16 13.24 -13.97
N ASP A 6 1.37 13.30 -14.50
CA ASP A 6 2.01 14.57 -14.83
C ASP A 6 2.89 14.38 -16.06
N SER A 7 2.93 15.42 -16.90
CA SER A 7 3.65 15.40 -18.17
C SER A 7 4.56 16.63 -18.22
N ALA A 8 5.87 16.41 -18.10
CA ALA A 8 6.87 17.46 -18.25
C ALA A 8 7.45 17.45 -19.67
N GLN A 9 7.54 18.62 -20.30
CA GLN A 9 8.26 18.81 -21.57
C GLN A 9 9.62 19.44 -21.28
N LEU A 10 10.70 18.68 -21.48
CA LEU A 10 12.08 19.18 -21.38
C LEU A 10 12.84 18.70 -22.63
N PHE A 11 13.46 19.64 -23.35
CA PHE A 11 14.26 19.37 -24.57
C PHE A 11 13.53 18.54 -25.66
N ASN A 12 12.40 19.05 -26.18
CA ASN A 12 11.66 18.42 -27.30
C ASN A 12 11.23 16.95 -27.09
N MET A 13 11.32 16.45 -25.85
CA MET A 13 10.96 15.10 -25.42
C MET A 13 9.86 15.21 -24.36
N LYS A 14 8.75 14.47 -24.54
CA LYS A 14 7.64 14.42 -23.58
C LYS A 14 7.94 13.35 -22.52
N PHE A 15 8.15 13.76 -21.28
CA PHE A 15 8.23 12.84 -20.13
C PHE A 15 6.85 12.73 -19.48
N GLU A 16 6.12 11.69 -19.84
CA GLU A 16 4.82 11.38 -19.27
C GLU A 16 4.98 10.36 -18.12
N ALA A 17 4.85 10.85 -16.90
CA ALA A 17 4.87 10.03 -15.70
C ALA A 17 3.44 9.70 -15.29
N LYS A 18 3.03 8.44 -15.55
CA LYS A 18 1.75 7.90 -15.09
C LYS A 18 1.99 6.81 -14.06
N TYR A 19 1.11 6.75 -13.06
CA TYR A 19 1.10 5.64 -12.08
C TYR A 19 0.98 4.26 -12.76
N THR A 20 0.43 4.20 -13.97
CA THR A 20 0.29 2.96 -14.75
C THR A 20 1.60 2.43 -15.32
N ASN A 21 2.65 3.24 -15.38
CA ASN A 21 3.90 2.88 -16.05
C ASN A 21 4.83 2.07 -15.13
N SER A 22 4.62 2.13 -13.82
CA SER A 22 5.39 1.34 -12.86
C SER A 22 4.51 0.21 -12.29
N PRO A 23 4.91 -1.07 -12.43
CA PRO A 23 4.13 -2.20 -11.93
C PRO A 23 3.94 -2.13 -10.40
N THR A 24 4.90 -1.54 -9.70
CA THR A 24 4.89 -1.38 -8.25
C THR A 24 3.78 -0.46 -7.76
N PHE A 25 3.56 0.67 -8.44
CA PHE A 25 2.48 1.59 -8.09
C PHE A 25 1.10 1.00 -8.38
N LYS A 26 0.97 0.20 -9.46
CA LYS A 26 -0.25 -0.59 -9.71
C LYS A 26 -0.51 -1.60 -8.60
N TYR A 27 0.53 -2.31 -8.16
CA TYR A 27 0.43 -3.31 -7.10
C TYR A 27 -0.04 -2.68 -5.78
N PHE A 28 0.54 -1.54 -5.37
CA PHE A 28 0.09 -0.83 -4.17
C PHE A 28 -1.37 -0.37 -4.25
N VAL A 29 -1.82 0.19 -5.38
CA VAL A 29 -3.22 0.58 -5.56
C VAL A 29 -4.14 -0.64 -5.49
N LEU A 30 -3.76 -1.74 -6.13
CA LEU A 30 -4.55 -2.97 -6.15
C LEU A 30 -4.67 -3.58 -4.74
N MET A 31 -3.57 -3.69 -4.00
CA MET A 31 -3.59 -4.24 -2.63
C MET A 31 -4.43 -3.37 -1.69
N ASN A 32 -4.31 -2.04 -1.76
CA ASN A 32 -5.14 -1.13 -0.97
C ASN A 32 -6.63 -1.22 -1.33
N ALA A 33 -6.97 -1.40 -2.61
CA ALA A 33 -8.34 -1.59 -3.06
C ALA A 33 -8.94 -2.90 -2.52
N ILE A 34 -8.19 -4.01 -2.58
CA ILE A 34 -8.61 -5.30 -2.03
C ILE A 34 -8.78 -5.19 -0.51
N ALA A 35 -7.83 -4.60 0.20
CA ALA A 35 -7.90 -4.41 1.65
C ALA A 35 -9.12 -3.57 2.07
N SER A 36 -9.40 -2.50 1.33
CA SER A 36 -10.58 -1.65 1.59
C SER A 36 -11.88 -2.42 1.34
N GLY A 37 -11.98 -3.15 0.23
CA GLY A 37 -13.14 -3.98 -0.08
C GLY A 37 -13.35 -5.08 0.95
N TYR A 38 -12.29 -5.77 1.34
CA TYR A 38 -12.32 -6.80 2.37
C TYR A 38 -12.81 -6.26 3.73
N THR A 39 -12.27 -5.12 4.16
CA THR A 39 -12.66 -4.48 5.43
C THR A 39 -14.13 -4.06 5.40
N LEU A 40 -14.62 -3.52 4.28
CA LEU A 40 -16.04 -3.17 4.12
C LEU A 40 -16.94 -4.40 4.17
N ILE A 41 -16.55 -5.50 3.51
CA ILE A 41 -17.32 -6.75 3.55
C ILE A 41 -17.42 -7.26 4.99
N LEU A 42 -16.31 -7.28 5.74
CA LEU A 42 -16.32 -7.67 7.15
C LEU A 42 -17.20 -6.76 8.02
N LEU A 43 -17.21 -5.46 7.73
CA LEU A 43 -18.01 -4.48 8.47
C LEU A 43 -19.52 -4.69 8.24
N PHE A 44 -19.94 -4.98 7.01
CA PHE A 44 -21.35 -5.18 6.66
C PHE A 44 -21.86 -6.60 6.94
N PHE A 45 -20.99 -7.61 6.88
CA PHE A 45 -21.32 -9.01 7.12
C PHE A 45 -20.53 -9.55 8.32
N PRO A 46 -20.91 -9.18 9.56
CA PRO A 46 -20.30 -9.75 10.75
C PRO A 46 -20.51 -11.27 10.78
N SER A 47 -19.45 -12.02 10.55
CA SER A 47 -19.50 -13.49 10.51
C SER A 47 -19.84 -14.03 11.90
N LYS A 48 -20.84 -14.93 11.98
CA LYS A 48 -21.17 -15.64 13.22
C LYS A 48 -19.97 -16.50 13.62
N SER A 49 -19.50 -16.33 14.86
CA SER A 49 -18.40 -16.94 15.65
C SER A 49 -17.61 -18.17 15.13
N SER A 50 -18.12 -18.99 14.22
CA SER A 50 -17.48 -20.23 13.75
C SER A 50 -16.27 -20.00 12.83
N TYR A 51 -16.15 -18.84 12.17
CA TYR A 51 -15.09 -18.59 11.17
C TYR A 51 -13.99 -17.62 11.61
N GLY A 52 -13.91 -17.28 12.90
CA GLY A 52 -12.95 -16.27 13.42
C GLY A 52 -11.48 -16.56 13.10
N HIS A 53 -11.07 -17.83 13.10
CA HIS A 53 -9.69 -18.23 12.75
C HIS A 53 -9.35 -17.95 11.30
N LEU A 54 -10.26 -18.25 10.38
CA LEU A 54 -10.04 -18.01 8.96
C LEU A 54 -9.96 -16.52 8.66
N ILE A 55 -10.78 -15.71 9.33
CA ILE A 55 -10.74 -14.24 9.24
C ILE A 55 -9.36 -13.74 9.73
N LEU A 56 -8.89 -14.20 10.89
CA LEU A 56 -7.56 -13.82 11.39
C LEU A 56 -6.41 -14.20 10.45
N ILE A 57 -6.44 -15.40 9.87
CA ILE A 57 -5.42 -15.82 8.90
C ILE A 57 -5.46 -14.92 7.66
N LEU A 58 -6.66 -14.60 7.18
CA LEU A 58 -6.81 -13.75 6.01
C LEU A 58 -6.39 -12.30 6.29
N ASP A 59 -6.71 -11.77 7.48
CA ASP A 59 -6.23 -10.47 7.97
C ASP A 59 -4.69 -10.42 7.99
N LEU A 60 -4.03 -11.48 8.47
CA LEU A 60 -2.57 -11.56 8.49
C LEU A 60 -1.98 -11.57 7.07
N VAL A 61 -2.57 -12.35 6.16
CA VAL A 61 -2.15 -12.37 4.75
C VAL A 61 -2.31 -10.98 4.12
N MET A 62 -3.42 -10.29 4.38
CA MET A 62 -3.65 -8.95 3.86
C MET A 62 -2.65 -7.93 4.41
N ALA A 63 -2.32 -7.99 5.71
CA ALA A 63 -1.30 -7.13 6.32
C ALA A 63 0.07 -7.32 5.65
N LEU A 64 0.49 -8.57 5.42
CA LEU A 64 1.76 -8.89 4.76
C LEU A 64 1.80 -8.41 3.30
N LEU A 65 0.69 -8.54 2.56
CA LEU A 65 0.58 -8.06 1.19
C LEU A 65 0.65 -6.53 1.11
N LEU A 66 0.01 -5.82 2.04
CA LEU A 66 0.08 -4.35 2.12
C LEU A 66 1.52 -3.90 2.41
N ASP A 67 2.19 -4.50 3.38
CA ASP A 67 3.57 -4.16 3.74
C ASP A 67 4.57 -4.43 2.59
N SER A 68 4.43 -5.58 1.91
CA SER A 68 5.13 -5.90 0.66
C SER A 68 4.95 -4.82 -0.41
N SER A 69 3.71 -4.34 -0.60
CA SER A 69 3.43 -3.34 -1.61
C SER A 69 4.01 -1.96 -1.28
N ILE A 70 4.01 -1.59 0.01
CA ILE A 70 4.58 -0.33 0.50
C ILE A 70 6.10 -0.34 0.36
N SER A 71 6.75 -1.41 0.81
CA SER A 71 8.21 -1.56 0.71
C SER A 71 8.69 -1.51 -0.74
N ALA A 72 7.99 -2.17 -1.67
CA ALA A 72 8.30 -2.09 -3.08
C ALA A 72 8.13 -0.65 -3.62
N CYS A 73 7.05 0.04 -3.26
CA CYS A 73 6.83 1.43 -3.66
C CYS A 73 7.87 2.39 -3.09
N LEU A 74 8.31 2.17 -1.85
CA LEU A 74 9.38 2.94 -1.22
C LEU A 74 10.69 2.76 -1.98
N ALA A 75 11.04 1.53 -2.35
CA ALA A 75 12.24 1.26 -3.12
C ALA A 75 12.25 2.02 -4.47
N ILE A 76 11.15 1.92 -5.24
CA ILE A 76 11.03 2.64 -6.52
C ILE A 76 10.92 4.15 -6.32
N GLY A 77 10.24 4.61 -5.28
CA GLY A 77 10.15 6.03 -4.93
C GLY A 77 11.52 6.63 -4.58
N GLN A 78 12.35 5.89 -3.84
CA GLN A 78 13.70 6.30 -3.50
C GLN A 78 14.60 6.37 -4.74
N VAL A 79 14.51 5.37 -5.63
CA VAL A 79 15.22 5.39 -6.91
C VAL A 79 14.73 6.55 -7.78
N GLY A 80 13.43 6.86 -7.77
CA GLY A 80 12.87 8.00 -8.51
C GLY A 80 13.34 9.36 -7.99
N LYS A 81 13.59 9.48 -6.68
CA LYS A 81 14.05 10.72 -6.03
C LYS A 81 15.55 10.94 -6.17
N ASN A 82 16.36 9.92 -5.87
CA ASN A 82 17.81 10.04 -5.80
C ASN A 82 18.52 9.56 -7.07
N GLY A 83 17.86 8.73 -7.90
CA GLY A 83 18.51 8.01 -8.98
C GLY A 83 19.45 6.91 -8.48
N ASN A 84 20.05 6.18 -9.41
CA ASN A 84 21.17 5.27 -9.18
C ASN A 84 22.09 5.27 -10.40
N SER A 85 23.18 6.04 -10.33
CA SER A 85 24.16 6.16 -11.41
C SER A 85 24.83 4.84 -11.78
N HIS A 86 24.98 3.92 -10.81
CA HIS A 86 25.61 2.61 -11.05
C HIS A 86 24.72 1.67 -11.88
N ALA A 87 23.40 1.84 -11.79
CA ALA A 87 22.42 1.11 -12.60
C ALA A 87 21.94 1.92 -13.82
N GLY A 88 22.42 3.16 -14.01
CA GLY A 88 21.97 4.06 -15.08
C GLY A 88 20.59 4.69 -14.85
N TRP A 89 20.06 4.64 -13.62
CA TRP A 89 18.76 5.24 -13.29
C TRP A 89 18.93 6.72 -12.98
N LEU A 90 18.30 7.57 -13.78
CA LEU A 90 18.29 9.02 -13.58
C LEU A 90 17.15 9.43 -12.62
N PRO A 91 17.35 10.44 -11.76
CA PRO A 91 16.30 10.95 -10.90
C PRO A 91 15.21 11.63 -11.73
N ILE A 92 13.97 11.17 -11.56
CA ILE A 92 12.79 11.68 -12.29
C ILE A 92 12.05 12.78 -11.52
N CYS A 93 12.14 12.78 -10.18
CA CYS A 93 11.40 13.74 -9.36
C CYS A 93 11.84 15.19 -9.52
N GLY A 94 13.03 15.44 -10.08
CA GLY A 94 13.45 16.79 -10.46
C GLY A 94 12.69 17.35 -11.67
N GLN A 95 12.16 16.49 -12.55
CA GLN A 95 11.44 16.91 -13.76
C GLN A 95 9.92 16.88 -13.60
N VAL A 96 9.39 15.97 -12.76
CA VAL A 96 7.95 15.84 -12.48
C VAL A 96 7.64 15.99 -10.97
N PRO A 97 7.89 17.18 -10.38
CA PRO A 97 7.78 17.38 -8.94
C PRO A 97 6.35 17.15 -8.41
N LYS A 98 5.30 17.59 -9.12
CA LYS A 98 3.91 17.40 -8.66
C LYS A 98 3.50 15.92 -8.63
N PHE A 99 3.95 15.14 -9.61
CA PHE A 99 3.75 13.68 -9.60
C PHE A 99 4.41 13.06 -8.36
N CYS A 100 5.67 13.40 -8.10
CA CYS A 100 6.40 12.85 -6.96
C CYS A 100 5.83 13.28 -5.60
N ASP A 101 5.38 14.53 -5.45
CA ASP A 101 4.71 14.99 -4.24
C ASP A 101 3.41 14.23 -4.01
N HIS A 102 2.61 14.02 -5.05
CA HIS A 102 1.37 13.26 -4.95
C HIS A 102 1.61 11.78 -4.62
N VAL A 103 2.63 11.15 -5.22
CA VAL A 103 3.02 9.76 -4.90
C VAL A 103 3.51 9.66 -3.47
N THR A 104 4.33 10.61 -3.01
CA THR A 104 4.84 10.65 -1.64
C THR A 104 3.70 10.80 -0.64
N GLY A 105 2.77 11.72 -0.87
CA GLY A 105 1.59 11.89 -0.03
C GLY A 105 0.72 10.63 0.03
N ALA A 106 0.54 9.93 -1.09
CA ALA A 106 -0.19 8.67 -1.13
C ALA A 106 0.52 7.54 -0.38
N LEU A 107 1.85 7.45 -0.46
CA LEU A 107 2.64 6.48 0.29
C LEU A 107 2.56 6.73 1.80
N VAL A 108 2.68 7.99 2.23
CA VAL A 108 2.55 8.37 3.64
C VAL A 108 1.17 7.98 4.17
N ALA A 109 0.11 8.31 3.44
CA ALA A 109 -1.25 7.89 3.80
C ALA A 109 -1.39 6.36 3.87
N GLY A 110 -0.83 5.62 2.91
CA GLY A 110 -0.83 4.16 2.91
C GLY A 110 -0.06 3.56 4.09
N PHE A 111 1.07 4.15 4.48
CA PHE A 111 1.85 3.70 5.63
C PHE A 111 1.08 3.91 6.94
N VAL A 112 0.43 5.06 7.11
CA VAL A 112 -0.45 5.31 8.26
C VAL A 112 -1.61 4.30 8.28
N ALA A 113 -2.23 4.03 7.14
CA ALA A 113 -3.29 3.03 7.04
C ALA A 113 -2.81 1.62 7.41
N ALA A 114 -1.59 1.22 6.99
CA ALA A 114 -1.01 -0.07 7.36
C ALA A 114 -0.74 -0.19 8.86
N ILE A 115 -0.27 0.88 9.53
CA ILE A 115 -0.11 0.90 10.99
C ILE A 115 -1.46 0.70 11.69
N VAL A 116 -2.49 1.43 11.26
CA VAL A 116 -3.84 1.29 11.82
C VAL A 116 -4.38 -0.12 11.62
N TYR A 117 -4.22 -0.69 10.42
CA TYR A 117 -4.63 -2.06 10.12
C TYR A 117 -3.91 -3.08 11.01
N PHE A 118 -2.60 -2.89 11.22
CA PHE A 118 -1.81 -3.74 12.11
C PHE A 118 -2.27 -3.68 13.57
N LEU A 119 -2.62 -2.49 14.08
CA LEU A 119 -3.18 -2.34 15.42
C LEU A 119 -4.53 -3.05 15.57
N ILE A 120 -5.39 -2.97 14.55
CA ILE A 120 -6.67 -3.69 14.52
C ILE A 120 -6.43 -5.20 14.55
N LEU A 121 -5.46 -5.70 13.77
CA LEU A 121 -5.09 -7.11 13.75
C LEU A 121 -4.62 -7.59 15.13
N LEU A 122 -3.77 -6.81 15.82
CA LEU A 122 -3.31 -7.12 17.17
C LEU A 122 -4.47 -7.18 18.17
N TYR A 123 -5.41 -6.23 18.08
CA TYR A 123 -6.60 -6.22 18.92
C TYR A 123 -7.48 -7.46 18.68
N SER A 124 -7.74 -7.80 17.42
CA SER A 124 -8.50 -9.00 17.03
C SER A 124 -7.84 -10.28 17.53
N LEU A 125 -6.51 -10.39 17.39
CA LEU A 125 -5.73 -11.52 17.89
C LEU A 125 -5.85 -11.64 19.41
N HIS A 126 -5.69 -10.53 20.14
CA HIS A 126 -5.81 -10.51 21.60
C HIS A 126 -7.20 -10.96 22.06
N ASN A 127 -8.25 -10.48 21.41
CA ASN A 127 -9.63 -10.86 21.74
C ASN A 127 -9.90 -12.36 21.50
N VAL A 128 -9.42 -12.92 20.38
CA VAL A 128 -9.55 -14.35 20.09
C VAL A 128 -8.77 -15.19 21.10
N MET A 129 -7.53 -14.82 21.41
CA MET A 129 -6.71 -15.50 22.41
C MET A 129 -7.36 -15.49 23.80
N ASN A 130 -7.92 -14.36 24.22
CA ASN A 130 -8.63 -14.24 25.50
C ASN A 130 -9.87 -15.15 25.54
N LEU A 131 -10.62 -15.23 24.44
CA LEU A 131 -11.78 -16.11 24.32
C LEU A 131 -11.42 -17.61 24.41
N PHE A 132 -10.23 -17.98 23.92
CA PHE A 132 -9.68 -19.33 24.10
C PHE A 132 -9.31 -19.62 25.55
N LEU A 133 -8.64 -18.68 26.22
CA LEU A 133 -8.25 -18.85 27.62
C LEU A 133 -9.47 -18.94 28.56
N LEU A 134 -10.56 -18.21 28.27
CA LEU A 134 -11.81 -18.27 29.03
C LEU A 134 -12.59 -19.58 28.87
N LYS A 135 -12.28 -20.38 27.85
CA LYS A 135 -12.99 -21.64 27.54
C LYS A 135 -12.29 -22.89 28.09
N THR A 136 -11.09 -22.74 28.65
CA THR A 136 -10.29 -23.82 29.28
C THR A 136 -10.50 -23.79 30.79
#